data_AF-A0A9D7M763-F1
#
_entry.id   AF-A0A9D7M763-F1
#
_cell.length_a   1.000
_cell.length_b   1.000
_cell.length_c   1.000
_cell.angle_alpha   90.00
_cell.angle_beta   90.00
_cell.angle_gamma   90.00
#
_symmetry.space_group_name_H-M   'P 1'
#
loop_
_entity.id
_entity.type
_entity.pdbx_description
1 polymer ?
#
loop_
_entity_poly.entity_id
_entity_poly.type
_entity_poly.pdbx_seq_one_letter_code
_entity_poly.pdbx_strand_id
1 'polypeptide(L)'
;MDAKTDDSDIGNHKIAQIINELSEHDIPVVVSAGNAFGYKNKDGLGYPAFHPSVIAAGAHGNFRLNNLPYHSIAPYSQRYLSSDLFKPLSGMKKVNSSLIYAPGLFSVSLNNSNDATKQFSVTSGTSVSAAVISGTILLMQEKWNSIHSGRMPLTEIRSKLKAGCEIFQNVSSAIVPTRTYDFRHYTKINIFKTLNLI
;
A
#
# COMPACT_ATOMS: atom_id res chain seq x y z
N MET A 1 -11.78 13.53 6.70
CA MET A 1 -13.07 12.84 6.72
C MET A 1 -12.87 11.48 7.36
N ASP A 2 -13.47 11.26 8.53
CA ASP A 2 -13.65 9.92 9.06
C ASP A 2 -14.78 9.27 8.24
N ALA A 3 -14.52 8.12 7.63
CA ALA A 3 -15.58 7.32 7.04
C ALA A 3 -16.42 6.72 8.19
N LYS A 4 -17.28 7.55 8.78
CA LYS A 4 -18.57 7.10 9.33
C LYS A 4 -19.53 7.12 8.15
N THR A 5 -19.42 6.12 7.29
CA THR A 5 -20.41 5.87 6.25
C THR A 5 -20.98 4.51 6.58
N ASP A 6 -22.29 4.45 6.84
CA ASP A 6 -23.03 3.19 6.84
C ASP A 6 -22.65 2.40 5.58
N ASP A 7 -22.49 1.08 5.72
CA ASP A 7 -22.09 0.17 4.63
C ASP A 7 -23.00 0.29 3.38
N SER A 8 -24.21 0.86 3.52
CA SER A 8 -25.14 1.15 2.42
C SER A 8 -24.70 2.29 1.49
N ASP A 9 -23.92 3.26 1.96
CA ASP A 9 -23.56 4.45 1.18
C ASP A 9 -22.28 4.28 0.35
N ILE A 10 -21.38 3.38 0.77
CA ILE A 10 -20.13 3.13 0.07
C ILE A 10 -20.38 2.52 -1.32
N GLY A 11 -21.30 1.56 -1.42
CA GLY A 11 -21.62 0.88 -2.69
C GLY A 11 -22.28 1.79 -3.72
N ASN A 12 -22.99 2.83 -3.27
CA ASN A 12 -23.67 3.81 -4.12
C ASN A 12 -22.78 5.02 -4.45
N HIS A 13 -21.61 5.14 -3.82
CA HIS A 13 -20.69 6.23 -4.11
C HIS A 13 -20.04 6.04 -5.48
N LYS A 14 -20.08 7.08 -6.33
CA LYS A 14 -19.58 7.05 -7.71
C LYS A 14 -18.15 6.50 -7.84
N ILE A 15 -17.26 6.83 -6.89
CA ILE A 15 -15.88 6.32 -6.90
C ILE A 15 -15.84 4.79 -6.69
N ALA A 16 -16.68 4.23 -5.82
CA ALA A 16 -16.74 2.78 -5.61
C ALA A 16 -17.29 2.05 -6.85
N GLN A 17 -18.31 2.64 -7.51
CA GLN A 17 -18.84 2.11 -8.77
C GLN A 17 -17.76 2.04 -9.86
N ILE A 18 -16.99 3.12 -10.04
CA ILE A 18 -15.86 3.15 -10.99
C ILE A 18 -14.80 2.11 -10.63
N ILE A 19 -14.48 1.95 -9.34
CA ILE A 19 -13.51 0.93 -8.91
C ILE A 19 -13.99 -0.50 -9.25
N ASN A 20 -15.29 -0.77 -9.10
CA ASN A 20 -15.88 -2.06 -9.46
C ASN A 20 -15.81 -2.28 -10.98
N GLU A 21 -16.21 -1.30 -11.78
CA GLU A 21 -16.13 -1.36 -13.23
C GLU A 21 -14.69 -1.62 -13.72
N LEU A 22 -13.71 -0.91 -13.17
CA LEU A 22 -12.29 -1.15 -13.47
C LEU A 22 -11.87 -2.58 -13.09
N SER A 23 -12.34 -3.10 -11.96
CA SER A 23 -12.05 -4.46 -11.52
C SER A 23 -12.68 -5.52 -12.43
N GLU A 24 -13.89 -5.29 -12.95
CA GLU A 24 -14.56 -6.16 -13.92
C GLU A 24 -13.81 -6.22 -15.26
N HIS A 25 -13.10 -5.15 -15.59
CA HIS A 25 -12.23 -5.07 -16.76
C HIS A 25 -10.77 -5.44 -16.48
N ASP A 26 -10.45 -6.16 -15.40
CA ASP A 26 -9.08 -6.52 -15.00
C ASP A 26 -8.08 -5.33 -14.92
N ILE A 27 -8.56 -4.15 -14.53
CA ILE A 27 -7.72 -2.96 -14.34
C ILE A 27 -7.40 -2.82 -12.85
N PRO A 28 -6.12 -2.97 -12.43
CA PRO A 28 -5.73 -2.80 -11.04
C PRO A 28 -5.85 -1.34 -10.61
N VAL A 29 -6.48 -1.11 -9.46
CA VAL A 29 -6.57 0.21 -8.83
C VAL A 29 -5.69 0.24 -7.59
N VAL A 30 -4.62 1.05 -7.62
CA VAL A 30 -3.70 1.24 -6.49
C VAL A 30 -4.01 2.57 -5.80
N VAL A 31 -4.19 2.57 -4.48
CA VAL A 31 -4.55 3.77 -3.71
C VAL A 31 -3.67 3.91 -2.49
N SER A 32 -3.25 5.14 -2.21
CA SER A 32 -2.54 5.48 -0.97
C SER A 32 -3.42 5.21 0.25
N ALA A 33 -2.90 4.50 1.25
CA ALA A 33 -3.65 4.18 2.47
C ALA A 33 -4.01 5.42 3.31
N GLY A 34 -3.23 6.50 3.19
CA GLY A 34 -3.41 7.76 3.91
C GLY A 34 -2.29 8.05 4.89
N ASN A 35 -2.19 9.31 5.31
CA ASN A 35 -1.08 9.84 6.12
C ASN A 35 -1.52 10.35 7.52
N ALA A 36 -2.68 9.91 8.00
CA ALA A 36 -3.29 10.47 9.22
C ALA A 36 -2.94 9.72 10.51
N PHE A 37 -2.18 8.61 10.46
CA PHE A 37 -1.96 7.77 11.63
C PHE A 37 -1.25 8.53 12.75
N GLY A 38 -0.16 9.24 12.44
CA GLY A 38 0.61 10.00 13.43
C GLY A 38 -0.18 11.11 14.13
N TYR A 39 -1.29 11.57 13.54
CA TYR A 39 -2.18 12.57 14.13
C TYR A 39 -3.36 11.93 14.86
N LYS A 40 -4.06 10.99 14.21
CA LYS A 40 -5.27 10.35 14.74
C LYS A 40 -5.02 9.22 15.71
N ASN A 41 -3.82 8.63 15.66
CA ASN A 41 -3.41 7.47 16.45
C ASN A 41 -4.43 6.32 16.43
N LYS A 42 -5.02 6.06 15.25
CA LYS A 42 -6.07 5.07 15.05
C LYS A 42 -5.81 4.26 13.78
N ASP A 43 -5.85 2.93 13.90
CA ASP A 43 -5.80 2.00 12.77
C ASP A 43 -7.02 2.21 11.85
N GLY A 44 -6.80 2.10 10.54
CA GLY A 44 -7.82 2.30 9.51
C GLY A 44 -7.20 2.77 8.20
N LEU A 45 -7.90 2.52 7.10
CA LEU A 45 -7.52 3.00 5.78
C LEU A 45 -8.39 4.20 5.39
N GLY A 46 -7.81 5.17 4.67
CA GLY A 46 -8.58 6.27 4.10
C GLY A 46 -9.54 5.80 3.00
N TYR A 47 -10.60 6.56 2.73
CA TYR A 47 -11.40 6.33 1.52
C TYR A 47 -10.62 6.77 0.27
N PRO A 48 -10.59 6.00 -0.84
CA PRO A 48 -11.22 4.69 -1.07
C PRO A 48 -10.30 3.48 -0.82
N ALA A 49 -9.17 3.62 -0.12
CA ALA A 49 -8.21 2.54 0.08
C ALA A 49 -8.77 1.30 0.82
N PHE A 50 -9.82 1.47 1.63
CA PHE A 50 -10.52 0.34 2.26
C PHE A 50 -11.45 -0.45 1.31
N HIS A 51 -11.63 -0.01 0.06
CA HIS A 51 -12.49 -0.69 -0.90
C HIS A 51 -11.90 -2.05 -1.31
N PRO A 52 -12.66 -3.16 -1.29
CA PRO A 52 -12.14 -4.53 -1.43
C PRO A 52 -11.42 -4.79 -2.77
N SER A 53 -11.81 -4.07 -3.83
CA SER A 53 -11.18 -4.19 -5.15
C SER A 53 -9.89 -3.35 -5.33
N VAL A 54 -9.47 -2.61 -4.30
CA VAL A 54 -8.27 -1.75 -4.34
C VAL A 54 -7.05 -2.48 -3.79
N ILE A 55 -5.87 -2.15 -4.34
CA ILE A 55 -4.57 -2.49 -3.76
C ILE A 55 -4.13 -1.28 -2.93
N ALA A 56 -4.20 -1.39 -1.60
CA ALA A 56 -3.86 -0.29 -0.70
C ALA A 56 -2.36 -0.24 -0.42
N ALA A 57 -1.79 0.97 -0.47
CA ALA A 57 -0.35 1.22 -0.33
C ALA A 57 -0.02 1.94 0.98
N GLY A 58 0.73 1.27 1.86
CA GLY A 58 1.34 1.85 3.06
C GLY A 58 2.77 2.31 2.79
N ALA A 59 3.28 3.23 3.61
CA ALA A 59 4.64 3.76 3.47
C ALA A 59 5.58 3.23 4.55
N HIS A 60 6.74 2.73 4.13
CA HIS A 60 7.85 2.39 5.01
C HIS A 60 9.15 3.07 4.57
N GLY A 61 10.16 3.04 5.44
CA GLY A 61 11.51 3.53 5.13
C GLY A 61 12.36 2.44 4.45
N ASN A 62 13.17 2.84 3.48
CA ASN A 62 14.16 1.97 2.82
C ASN A 62 15.60 2.39 3.14
N PHE A 63 15.80 3.08 4.25
CA PHE A 63 17.09 3.46 4.81
C PHE A 63 17.00 3.45 6.33
N ARG A 64 18.15 3.30 6.97
CA ARG A 64 18.28 3.44 8.41
C ARG A 64 18.35 4.93 8.74
N LEU A 65 17.47 5.41 9.61
CA LEU A 65 17.65 6.70 10.27
C LEU A 65 18.31 6.45 11.63
N ASN A 66 19.02 7.43 12.21
CA ASN A 66 19.80 7.25 13.44
C ASN A 66 19.05 6.49 14.57
N ASN A 67 17.73 6.65 14.66
CA ASN A 67 16.88 5.99 15.66
C ASN A 67 15.81 5.04 15.05
N LEU A 68 15.90 4.69 13.77
CA LEU A 68 14.92 3.83 13.10
C LEU A 68 15.59 2.70 12.32
N PRO A 69 15.25 1.43 12.64
CA PRO A 69 15.73 0.30 11.87
C PRO A 69 15.21 0.35 10.43
N TYR A 70 15.93 -0.34 9.55
CA TYR A 70 15.54 -0.51 8.16
C TYR A 70 14.12 -1.11 8.08
N HIS A 71 13.29 -0.64 7.14
CA HIS A 71 11.89 -1.05 6.99
C HIS A 71 10.91 -0.62 8.09
N SER A 72 11.24 0.36 8.94
CA SER A 72 10.24 0.94 9.85
C SER A 72 9.07 1.57 9.08
N ILE A 73 7.83 1.37 9.55
CA ILE A 73 6.67 2.05 8.97
C ILE A 73 6.80 3.56 9.18
N ALA A 74 6.41 4.35 8.18
CA ALA A 74 6.39 5.80 8.30
C ALA A 74 5.45 6.23 9.42
N PRO A 75 5.84 7.16 10.32
CA PRO A 75 4.97 7.57 11.43
C PRO A 75 3.58 8.06 10.99
N TYR A 76 3.48 8.67 9.82
CA TYR A 76 2.22 9.15 9.25
C TYR A 76 1.40 8.04 8.58
N SER A 77 2.02 6.94 8.14
CA SER A 77 1.36 5.94 7.30
C SER A 77 0.23 5.28 8.06
N GLN A 78 -0.92 5.18 7.40
CA GLN A 78 -2.01 4.36 7.90
C GLN A 78 -1.60 2.91 8.10
N ARG A 79 -2.33 2.26 9.00
CA ARG A 79 -2.13 0.88 9.41
C ARG A 79 -3.46 0.19 9.40
N TYR A 80 -3.43 -1.07 8.98
CA TYR A 80 -4.57 -1.92 9.06
C TYR A 80 -4.10 -3.30 9.48
N LEU A 81 -4.72 -3.84 10.53
CA LEU A 81 -4.54 -5.23 10.90
C LEU A 81 -5.24 -6.07 9.83
N SER A 82 -4.46 -6.58 8.87
CA SER A 82 -4.92 -7.72 8.08
C SER A 82 -5.17 -8.87 9.04
N SER A 83 -6.42 -9.31 9.12
CA SER A 83 -6.84 -10.45 9.91
C SER A 83 -6.23 -11.78 9.43
N ASP A 84 -5.36 -11.76 8.42
CA ASP A 84 -4.69 -12.94 7.88
C ASP A 84 -3.51 -13.41 8.77
N LEU A 85 -2.97 -12.56 9.65
CA LEU A 85 -1.88 -12.94 10.57
C LEU A 85 -2.37 -13.51 11.92
N PHE A 86 -3.61 -13.23 12.31
CA PHE A 86 -4.27 -13.76 13.50
C PHE A 86 -5.76 -13.92 13.17
N LYS A 87 -6.22 -15.17 13.08
CA LYS A 87 -7.61 -15.67 12.83
C LYS A 87 -8.62 -14.61 12.33
N PRO A 88 -9.24 -14.81 11.16
CA PRO A 88 -10.21 -13.86 10.64
C PRO A 88 -11.33 -13.64 11.65
N LEU A 89 -11.46 -12.43 12.18
CA LEU A 89 -12.73 -11.97 12.76
C LEU A 89 -13.71 -11.88 11.60
N SER A 90 -14.35 -13.01 11.35
CA SER A 90 -15.54 -13.21 10.53
C SER A 90 -16.56 -12.14 10.88
N GLY A 91 -16.67 -11.09 10.06
CA GLY A 91 -17.68 -10.06 10.27
C GLY A 91 -17.78 -9.05 9.13
N MET A 92 -16.66 -8.57 8.58
CA MET A 92 -16.66 -7.53 7.55
C MET A 92 -16.14 -8.05 6.21
N LYS A 93 -16.95 -8.87 5.51
CA LYS A 93 -16.65 -9.40 4.16
C LYS A 93 -16.50 -8.32 3.06
N LYS A 94 -16.67 -7.03 3.38
CA LYS A 94 -16.75 -5.92 2.42
C LYS A 94 -15.60 -4.92 2.48
N VAL A 95 -14.58 -5.16 3.31
CA VAL A 95 -13.46 -4.23 3.51
C VAL A 95 -12.17 -4.86 3.04
N ASN A 96 -11.36 -4.11 2.29
CA ASN A 96 -10.00 -4.50 1.95
C ASN A 96 -9.17 -4.62 3.24
N SER A 97 -8.84 -5.85 3.60
CA SER A 97 -7.97 -6.15 4.74
C SER A 97 -6.49 -6.20 4.38
N SER A 98 -6.13 -6.01 3.10
CA SER A 98 -4.76 -6.17 2.61
C SER A 98 -4.10 -4.82 2.37
N LEU A 99 -3.08 -4.53 3.17
CA LEU A 99 -2.23 -3.36 3.04
C LEU A 99 -0.80 -3.80 2.68
N ILE A 100 -0.30 -3.34 1.53
CA ILE A 100 1.07 -3.62 1.10
C ILE A 100 1.91 -2.38 1.37
N TYR A 101 2.98 -2.52 2.14
CA TYR A 101 3.92 -1.44 2.40
C TYR A 101 4.96 -1.37 1.28
N ALA A 102 5.28 -0.17 0.82
CA ALA A 102 6.39 0.10 -0.09
C ALA A 102 7.21 1.31 0.40
N PRO A 103 8.42 1.55 -0.14
CA PRO A 103 9.20 2.73 0.19
C PRO A 103 8.38 4.01 -0.04
N GLY A 104 8.37 4.91 0.94
CA GLY A 104 7.63 6.18 0.85
C GLY A 104 8.16 7.30 1.71
N LEU A 105 9.23 7.08 2.49
CA LEU A 105 9.96 8.18 3.13
C LEU A 105 11.11 8.64 2.24
N PHE A 106 11.34 9.96 2.26
CA PHE A 106 12.44 10.67 1.62
C PHE A 106 12.76 10.18 0.20
N SER A 107 11.72 9.96 -0.60
CA SER A 107 11.89 9.56 -1.99
C SER A 107 12.25 10.77 -2.83
N VAL A 108 13.31 10.61 -3.62
CA VAL A 108 13.75 11.60 -4.60
C VAL A 108 12.95 11.40 -5.88
N SER A 109 12.28 12.44 -6.36
CA SER A 109 11.53 12.41 -7.62
C SER A 109 11.75 13.69 -8.40
N LEU A 110 11.34 13.68 -9.68
CA LEU A 110 11.26 14.90 -10.48
C LEU A 110 10.45 15.97 -9.75
N ASN A 111 10.95 17.19 -9.79
CA ASN A 111 10.29 18.34 -9.20
C ASN A 111 9.54 19.10 -10.29
N ASN A 112 8.27 19.42 -10.03
CA ASN A 112 7.49 20.27 -10.92
C ASN A 112 7.79 21.75 -10.62
N SER A 113 9.03 22.15 -10.86
CA SER A 113 9.54 23.49 -10.59
C SER A 113 9.94 24.17 -11.90
N ASN A 114 9.55 25.44 -12.05
CA ASN A 114 9.99 26.28 -13.17
C ASN A 114 11.47 26.69 -13.06
N ASP A 115 12.13 26.37 -11.94
CA ASP A 115 13.56 26.59 -11.71
C ASP A 115 14.37 25.38 -12.21
N ALA A 116 15.11 25.57 -13.31
CA ALA A 116 15.94 24.55 -13.95
C ALA A 116 17.07 24.00 -13.07
N THR A 117 17.41 24.70 -11.98
CA THR A 117 18.40 24.23 -10.99
C THR A 117 17.79 23.27 -9.96
N LYS A 118 16.46 23.21 -9.86
CA LYS A 118 15.72 22.37 -8.90
C LYS A 118 15.02 21.22 -9.60
N GLN A 119 15.79 20.37 -10.27
CA GLN A 119 15.27 19.25 -11.07
C GLN A 119 14.63 18.14 -10.22
N PHE A 120 15.07 17.98 -8.97
CA PHE A 120 14.61 16.95 -8.07
C PHE A 120 14.09 17.53 -6.75
N SER A 121 13.12 16.83 -6.16
CA SER A 121 12.59 17.12 -4.84
C SER A 121 12.55 15.85 -4.00
N VAL A 122 12.62 16.03 -2.68
CA VAL A 122 12.47 14.94 -1.72
C VAL A 122 11.07 15.02 -1.13
N THR A 123 10.28 13.97 -1.33
CA THR A 123 8.90 13.91 -0.82
C THR A 123 8.69 12.68 0.05
N SER A 124 7.62 12.69 0.84
CA SER A 124 7.24 11.57 1.68
C SER A 124 5.72 11.44 1.72
N GLY A 125 5.21 10.21 1.60
CA GLY A 125 3.79 9.95 1.69
C GLY A 125 3.42 8.56 1.20
N THR A 126 2.26 8.06 1.64
CA THR A 126 1.66 6.83 1.09
C THR A 126 1.32 6.96 -0.41
N SER A 127 1.17 8.18 -0.93
CA SER A 127 1.06 8.47 -2.37
C SER A 127 2.32 8.09 -3.14
N VAL A 128 3.50 8.24 -2.55
CA VAL A 128 4.77 7.83 -3.15
C VAL A 128 4.86 6.30 -3.19
N SER A 129 4.51 5.64 -2.09
CA SER A 129 4.46 4.18 -2.03
C SER A 129 3.46 3.56 -3.00
N ALA A 130 2.32 4.21 -3.23
CA ALA A 130 1.36 3.81 -4.25
C ALA A 130 2.00 3.79 -5.65
N ALA A 131 2.80 4.81 -6.00
CA ALA A 131 3.51 4.84 -7.27
C ALA A 131 4.52 3.68 -7.42
N VAL A 132 5.23 3.31 -6.34
CA VAL A 132 6.15 2.15 -6.35
C VAL A 132 5.40 0.84 -6.62
N ILE A 133 4.26 0.64 -5.98
CA ILE A 133 3.42 -0.55 -6.21
C ILE A 133 2.87 -0.55 -7.64
N SER A 134 2.39 0.59 -8.15
CA SER A 134 1.94 0.72 -9.54
C SER A 134 3.05 0.40 -10.54
N GLY A 135 4.27 0.90 -10.32
CA GLY A 135 5.43 0.55 -11.14
C GLY A 135 5.76 -0.94 -11.10
N THR A 136 5.61 -1.58 -9.94
CA THR A 136 5.79 -3.03 -9.80
C THR A 136 4.77 -3.79 -10.64
N ILE A 137 3.49 -3.39 -10.61
CA ILE A 137 2.42 -4.01 -11.42
C ILE A 137 2.70 -3.85 -12.92
N LEU A 138 3.22 -2.70 -13.36
CA LEU A 138 3.61 -2.51 -14.76
C LEU A 138 4.72 -3.46 -15.18
N LEU A 139 5.75 -3.66 -14.35
CA LEU A 139 6.82 -4.64 -14.61
C LEU A 139 6.29 -6.08 -14.64
N MET A 140 5.34 -6.41 -13.75
CA MET A 140 4.65 -7.69 -13.77
C MET A 140 3.89 -7.89 -15.09
N GLN A 141 3.19 -6.86 -15.54
CA GLN A 141 2.43 -6.88 -16.78
C GLN A 141 3.33 -7.03 -18.01
N GLU A 142 4.46 -6.34 -18.05
CA GLU A 142 5.47 -6.45 -19.11
C GLU A 142 6.04 -7.87 -19.17
N LYS A 143 6.49 -8.41 -18.03
CA LYS A 143 7.03 -9.77 -17.96
C LYS A 143 5.98 -10.80 -18.35
N TRP A 144 4.75 -10.69 -17.82
CA TRP A 144 3.65 -11.59 -18.19
C TRP A 144 3.40 -11.59 -19.70
N ASN A 145 3.34 -10.41 -20.31
CA ASN A 145 3.08 -10.26 -21.75
C ASN A 145 4.17 -10.92 -22.60
N SER A 146 5.43 -10.89 -22.14
CA SER A 146 6.55 -11.55 -22.83
C SER A 146 6.45 -13.09 -22.84
N ILE A 147 5.72 -13.69 -21.89
CA ILE A 147 5.62 -15.15 -21.72
C ILE A 147 4.28 -15.69 -22.26
N HIS A 148 3.18 -15.04 -21.89
CA HIS A 148 1.83 -15.57 -22.11
C HIS A 148 1.08 -14.90 -23.27
N SER A 149 1.60 -13.79 -23.81
CA SER A 149 0.91 -12.91 -24.78
C SER A 149 -0.44 -12.40 -24.28
N GLY A 150 -0.53 -11.10 -23.96
CA GLY A 150 -1.75 -10.45 -23.49
C GLY A 150 -1.62 -9.86 -22.08
N ARG A 151 -2.74 -9.32 -21.57
CA ARG A 151 -2.80 -8.68 -20.26
C ARG A 151 -2.87 -9.72 -19.13
N MET A 152 -2.18 -9.46 -18.03
CA MET A 152 -2.22 -10.29 -16.84
C MET A 152 -3.58 -10.09 -16.16
N PRO A 153 -4.35 -11.15 -15.89
CA PRO A 153 -5.62 -11.03 -15.16
C PRO A 153 -5.42 -10.39 -13.79
N LEU A 154 -6.40 -9.62 -13.30
CA LEU A 154 -6.30 -8.92 -12.02
C LEU A 154 -6.16 -9.89 -10.84
N THR A 155 -6.77 -11.08 -10.95
CA THR A 155 -6.64 -12.18 -9.99
C THR A 155 -5.19 -12.65 -9.86
N GLU A 156 -4.48 -12.80 -10.97
CA GLU A 156 -3.06 -13.14 -11.01
C GLU A 156 -2.20 -12.01 -10.44
N ILE A 157 -2.46 -10.75 -10.81
CA ILE A 157 -1.73 -9.59 -10.26
C ILE A 157 -1.81 -9.61 -8.73
N ARG A 158 -3.02 -9.75 -8.16
CA ARG A 158 -3.22 -9.78 -6.71
C ARG A 158 -2.54 -10.98 -6.05
N SER A 159 -2.66 -12.17 -6.65
CA SER A 159 -2.06 -13.41 -6.15
C SER A 159 -0.54 -13.31 -6.08
N LYS A 160 0.10 -12.91 -7.18
CA LYS A 160 1.56 -12.82 -7.30
C LYS A 160 2.14 -11.68 -6.46
N LEU A 161 1.46 -10.52 -6.38
CA LEU A 161 1.84 -9.45 -5.44
C LEU A 161 1.83 -9.95 -4.00
N LYS A 162 0.75 -10.61 -3.56
CA LYS A 162 0.63 -11.10 -2.18
C LYS A 162 1.71 -12.15 -1.86
N ALA A 163 1.92 -13.12 -2.75
CA ALA A 163 2.93 -14.16 -2.59
C ALA A 163 4.38 -13.62 -2.64
N GLY A 164 4.60 -12.57 -3.43
CA GLY A 164 5.87 -11.88 -3.57
C GLY A 164 6.23 -10.98 -2.39
N CYS A 165 5.27 -10.63 -1.52
CA CYS A 165 5.54 -9.82 -0.34
C CYS A 165 6.43 -10.55 0.69
N GLU A 166 7.09 -9.74 1.51
CA GLU A 166 7.85 -10.16 2.68
C GLU A 166 7.17 -9.69 3.96
N ILE A 167 7.28 -10.48 5.01
CA ILE A 167 6.84 -10.09 6.34
C ILE A 167 7.99 -9.35 7.02
N PHE A 168 7.69 -8.19 7.60
CA PHE A 168 8.64 -7.44 8.44
C PHE A 168 7.96 -7.01 9.73
N GLN A 169 8.75 -6.79 10.78
CA GLN A 169 8.27 -6.30 12.06
C GLN A 169 8.45 -4.78 12.14
N ASN A 170 7.41 -4.07 12.56
CA ASN A 170 7.46 -2.62 12.77
C ASN A 170 8.09 -2.30 14.13
N VAL A 171 9.41 -2.12 14.15
CA VAL A 171 10.21 -1.89 15.35
C VAL A 171 10.87 -0.52 15.36
N SER A 172 11.22 -0.03 16.55
CA SER A 172 12.09 1.14 16.75
C SER A 172 13.43 0.73 17.36
N SER A 173 14.38 1.66 17.45
CA SER A 173 15.56 1.47 18.31
C SER A 173 15.21 1.42 19.81
N ALA A 174 14.03 1.86 20.22
CA ALA A 174 13.55 1.77 21.60
C ALA A 174 13.17 0.32 21.96
N ILE A 175 13.48 -0.08 23.20
CA ILE A 175 13.23 -1.43 23.75
C ILE A 175 11.73 -1.65 24.08
N VAL A 176 10.93 -0.58 24.10
CA VAL A 176 9.50 -0.62 24.46
C VAL A 176 8.65 -0.27 23.23
N PRO A 177 7.57 -1.04 22.96
CA PRO A 177 6.61 -0.67 21.92
C PRO A 177 6.05 0.72 22.16
N THR A 178 6.01 1.52 21.10
CA THR A 178 5.28 2.78 21.08
C THR A 178 4.05 2.62 20.21
N ARG A 179 3.12 3.59 20.24
CA ARG A 179 2.02 3.59 19.27
C ARG A 179 2.52 3.64 17.83
N THR A 180 3.67 4.26 17.58
CA THR A 180 4.26 4.35 16.24
C THR A 180 5.02 3.07 15.85
N TYR A 181 5.62 2.40 16.82
CA TYR A 181 6.40 1.18 16.62
C TYR A 181 5.81 0.11 17.52
N ASP A 182 4.82 -0.59 16.97
CA ASP A 182 3.90 -1.48 17.68
C ASP A 182 4.39 -2.93 17.72
N PHE A 183 5.58 -3.22 17.17
CA PHE A 183 6.22 -4.53 17.15
C PHE A 183 5.36 -5.59 16.43
N ARG A 184 4.37 -5.14 15.64
CA ARG A 184 3.51 -6.01 14.84
C ARG A 184 4.18 -6.36 13.51
N HIS A 185 3.69 -7.43 12.90
CA HIS A 185 4.12 -7.87 11.59
C HIS A 185 3.25 -7.29 10.50
N TYR A 186 3.89 -6.87 9.40
CA TYR A 186 3.27 -6.28 8.24
C TYR A 186 3.88 -6.84 6.96
N THR A 187 3.17 -6.70 5.85
CA THR A 187 3.65 -7.14 4.53
C THR A 187 4.22 -5.96 3.75
N LYS A 188 5.47 -6.09 3.28
CA LYS A 188 6.08 -5.15 2.33
C LYS A 188 6.29 -5.80 0.98
N ILE A 189 6.27 -4.99 -0.08
CA ILE A 189 6.57 -5.46 -1.42
C ILE A 189 8.04 -5.89 -1.54
N ASN A 190 8.30 -7.06 -2.11
CA ASN A 190 9.60 -7.43 -2.66
C ASN A 190 9.43 -7.60 -4.17
N ILE A 191 9.94 -6.62 -4.92
CA ILE A 191 9.77 -6.53 -6.38
C ILE A 191 10.42 -7.74 -7.07
N PHE A 192 11.67 -8.07 -6.72
CA PHE A 192 12.40 -9.19 -7.33
C PHE A 192 11.68 -10.52 -7.09
N LYS A 193 11.28 -10.79 -5.84
CA LYS A 193 10.54 -12.01 -5.51
C LYS A 193 9.21 -12.06 -6.24
N THR A 194 8.48 -10.95 -6.31
CA THR A 194 7.20 -10.86 -7.05
C THR A 194 7.39 -11.19 -8.53
N LEU A 195 8.38 -10.59 -9.18
CA LEU A 195 8.65 -10.81 -10.60
C LEU A 195 9.09 -12.26 -10.88
N ASN A 196 9.80 -12.92 -9.96
CA ASN A 196 10.20 -14.33 -10.12
C ASN A 196 9.05 -15.33 -10.02
N LEU A 197 7.84 -14.91 -9.61
CA LEU A 197 6.65 -15.76 -9.56
C LEU A 197 5.85 -15.75 -10.87
N ILE A 198 6.26 -14.93 -11.84
CA ILE A 198 5.70 -14.78 -13.19
C ILE A 198 6.59 -15.52 -14.18
#